data_AF-A0A3B0V8E2-F1
#
_entry.id   AF-A0A3B0V8E2-F1
#
_cell.length_a   1.000
_cell.length_b   1.000
_cell.length_c   1.000
_cell.angle_alpha   90.00
_cell.angle_beta   90.00
_cell.angle_gamma   90.00
#
_symmetry.space_group_name_H-M   'P 1'
#
loop_
_entity.id
_entity.type
_entity.pdbx_description
1 polymer ?
#
loop_
_entity_poly.entity_id
_entity_poly.type
_entity_poly.pdbx_seq_one_letter_code
_entity_poly.pdbx_strand_id
1 'polypeptide(L)' 'MKWLDTLPLGLLIVAAIFLGLAPFFPEPHIVEKVRMLMNGTLHRPIDIFDLFLHALPIVLLLLKLLRMAMTAGK' A
#
# COMPACT_ATOMS: atom_id res chain seq x y z
N MET A 1 18.64 1.05 -3.23
CA MET A 1 17.40 1.80 -2.95
C MET A 1 17.27 3.16 -3.66
N LYS A 2 18.26 3.69 -4.41
CA LYS A 2 18.19 5.04 -5.05
C LYS A 2 16.88 5.33 -5.81
N TRP A 3 16.27 4.32 -6.43
CA TRP A 3 14.97 4.43 -7.12
C TRP A 3 13.80 4.85 -6.20
N LEU A 4 13.82 4.51 -4.91
CA LEU A 4 12.80 4.95 -3.96
C LEU A 4 12.96 6.45 -3.66
N ASP A 5 14.17 6.98 -3.76
CA ASP A 5 14.43 8.41 -3.58
C ASP A 5 13.87 9.24 -4.72
N THR A 6 13.86 8.68 -5.94
CA THR A 6 13.33 9.36 -7.14
C THR A 6 11.80 9.41 -7.16
N LEU A 7 11.11 8.60 -6.36
CA LEU A 7 9.65 8.66 -6.25
C LEU A 7 9.22 9.92 -5.46
N PRO A 8 8.38 10.80 -6.03
CA PRO A 8 7.87 11.97 -5.33
C PRO A 8 7.00 11.55 -4.14
N LEU A 9 7.27 12.12 -2.96
CA LEU A 9 6.49 11.82 -1.75
C LEU A 9 5.00 12.14 -1.94
N GLY A 10 4.68 13.26 -2.57
CA GLY A 10 3.29 13.65 -2.85
C GLY A 10 2.54 12.63 -3.71
N LEU A 11 3.20 12.03 -4.70
CA LEU A 11 2.60 10.97 -5.53
C LEU A 11 2.28 9.73 -4.69
N LEU A 12 3.20 9.31 -3.82
CA LEU A 12 2.98 8.16 -2.93
C LEU A 12 1.85 8.42 -1.92
N ILE A 13 1.75 9.64 -1.39
CA ILE A 13 0.65 10.04 -0.50
C ILE A 13 -0.69 9.96 -1.24
N VAL A 14 -0.79 10.59 -2.41
CA VAL A 14 -2.02 10.59 -3.22
C VAL A 14 -2.40 9.16 -3.60
N ALA A 15 -1.46 8.34 -4.07
CA ALA A 15 -1.73 6.95 -4.42
C ALA A 15 -2.13 6.11 -3.19
N ALA A 16 -1.49 6.28 -2.04
CA ALA A 16 -1.85 5.57 -0.82
C ALA A 16 -3.25 5.93 -0.33
N ILE A 17 -3.64 7.20 -0.42
CA ILE A 17 -4.99 7.65 -0.05
C ILE A 17 -6.02 7.13 -1.05
N PHE A 18 -5.87 7.45 -2.34
CA PHE A 18 -6.93 7.22 -3.33
C PHE A 18 -6.97 5.81 -3.90
N LEU A 19 -5.83 5.13 -4.02
CA LEU A 19 -5.78 3.75 -4.51
C LEU A 19 -5.63 2.77 -3.35
N GLY A 20 -4.80 3.07 -2.35
CA GLY A 20 -4.57 2.15 -1.23
C GLY A 20 -5.78 1.96 -0.31
N LEU A 21 -6.59 3.00 -0.11
CA LEU A 21 -7.78 2.96 0.74
C LEU A 21 -9.09 2.81 -0.05
N ALA A 22 -9.03 2.60 -1.37
CA ALA A 22 -10.23 2.44 -2.17
C ALA A 22 -10.93 1.08 -1.90
N PRO A 23 -12.26 1.01 -2.05
CA PRO A 23 -13.20 2.12 -1.94
C PRO A 23 -13.28 2.62 -0.49
N PHE A 24 -13.55 3.91 -0.28
CA PHE A 24 -13.65 4.45 1.09
C PHE A 24 -14.92 4.02 1.83
N PHE A 25 -15.93 3.52 1.10
CA PHE A 25 -17.19 3.04 1.65
C PHE A 25 -17.70 1.84 0.81
N PRO A 26 -18.32 0.82 1.42
CA PRO A 26 -18.52 0.64 2.86
C PRO A 26 -17.25 0.23 3.62
N GLU A 27 -16.30 -0.43 2.96
CA GLU A 27 -15.02 -0.87 3.53
C GLU A 27 -13.92 -0.86 2.45
N PRO A 28 -12.69 -0.43 2.76
CA PRO A 28 -11.55 -0.53 1.84
C PRO A 28 -11.24 -1.97 1.46
N HIS A 29 -10.95 -2.19 0.18
CA HIS A 29 -10.64 -3.52 -0.35
C HIS A 29 -9.48 -4.17 0.40
N ILE A 30 -8.44 -3.41 0.76
CA ILE A 30 -7.30 -3.95 1.51
C ILE A 30 -7.72 -4.62 2.83
N VAL A 31 -8.73 -4.08 3.53
CA VAL A 31 -9.21 -4.66 4.79
C VAL A 31 -9.95 -5.98 4.53
N GLU A 32 -10.83 -5.99 3.53
CA GLU A 32 -11.53 -7.20 3.09
C GLU A 32 -10.52 -8.29 2.70
N LYS A 33 -9.54 -7.96 1.85
CA LYS A 33 -8.57 -8.94 1.34
C LYS A 33 -7.61 -9.44 2.41
N VAL A 34 -7.18 -8.59 3.35
CA VAL A 34 -6.40 -9.03 4.52
C VAL A 34 -7.22 -10.00 5.38
N ARG A 35 -8.51 -9.73 5.60
CA ARG A 35 -9.40 -10.65 6.32
C ARG A 35 -9.54 -11.99 5.59
N MET A 36 -9.73 -11.97 4.27
CA MET A 36 -9.76 -13.19 3.45
C MET A 36 -8.45 -13.97 3.54
N LEU A 37 -7.31 -13.28 3.55
CA LEU A 37 -5.99 -13.90 3.68
C LEU A 37 -5.86 -14.62 5.04
N MET A 38 -6.24 -13.94 6.13
CA MET A 38 -6.21 -14.51 7.48
C MET A 38 -7.14 -15.71 7.64
N ASN A 39 -8.30 -15.68 6.98
CA ASN A 39 -9.29 -16.76 7.01
C ASN A 39 -8.97 -17.89 6.02
N GLY A 40 -7.91 -17.79 5.22
CA GLY A 40 -7.56 -18.79 4.23
C GLY A 40 -8.58 -18.90 3.10
N THR A 41 -9.25 -17.81 2.73
CA THR A 41 -10.25 -17.77 1.64
C THR A 41 -9.79 -16.94 0.44
N LEU A 42 -8.59 -16.34 0.49
CA LEU A 42 -8.00 -15.55 -0.59
C LEU A 42 -7.36 -16.45 -1.67
N HIS A 43 -8.19 -17.09 -2.51
CA HIS A 43 -7.70 -18.03 -3.54
C HIS A 43 -7.94 -17.57 -4.97
N ARG A 44 -8.86 -16.64 -5.19
CA ARG A 44 -9.17 -16.18 -6.54
C ARG A 44 -8.06 -15.23 -6.99
N PRO A 45 -7.49 -15.41 -8.21
CA PRO A 45 -6.42 -14.55 -8.70
C PRO A 45 -6.74 -13.05 -8.66
N ILE A 46 -8.00 -12.69 -8.92
CA ILE A 46 -8.44 -11.29 -8.87
C ILE A 46 -8.37 -10.70 -7.45
N ASP A 47 -8.71 -11.48 -6.41
CA ASP A 47 -8.66 -11.02 -5.02
C ASP A 47 -7.21 -10.87 -4.54
N ILE A 48 -6.32 -11.76 -5.01
CA ILE A 48 -4.88 -11.67 -4.75
C ILE A 48 -4.29 -10.42 -5.43
N PHE A 49 -4.63 -10.21 -6.71
CA PHE A 49 -4.20 -9.00 -7.43
C PHE A 49 -4.70 -7.73 -6.74
N ASP A 50 -5.97 -7.72 -6.35
CA ASP A 50 -6.60 -6.60 -5.67
C ASP A 50 -5.91 -6.27 -4.34
N LEU A 51 -5.53 -7.27 -3.54
CA LEU A 51 -4.71 -7.08 -2.34
C LEU A 51 -3.39 -6.37 -2.66
N PHE A 52 -2.65 -6.85 -3.68
CA PHE A 52 -1.37 -6.24 -4.06
C PHE A 52 -1.54 -4.83 -4.60
N LEU A 53 -2.57 -4.57 -5.40
CA LEU A 53 -2.85 -3.27 -5.98
C LEU A 53 -3.07 -2.21 -4.89
N HIS A 54 -3.82 -2.55 -3.84
CA HIS A 54 -4.10 -1.63 -2.73
C HIS A 54 -2.95 -1.55 -1.72
N ALA A 55 -2.24 -2.66 -1.47
CA ALA A 55 -1.11 -2.66 -0.54
C ALA A 55 0.14 -1.95 -1.09
N LEU A 56 0.39 -2.01 -2.40
CA LEU A 56 1.62 -1.50 -3.00
C LEU A 56 1.87 0.00 -2.73
N PRO A 57 0.91 0.93 -2.97
CA PRO A 57 1.11 2.35 -2.65
C PRO A 57 1.41 2.60 -1.16
N ILE A 58 0.74 1.88 -0.27
CA ILE A 58 0.91 2.01 1.18
C ILE A 58 2.31 1.54 1.59
N VAL A 59 2.73 0.36 1.13
CA VAL A 59 4.06 -0.18 1.42
C VAL A 59 5.16 0.74 0.88
N LEU A 60 5.02 1.25 -0.35
CA LEU A 60 5.98 2.18 -0.93
C LEU A 60 6.08 3.49 -0.13
N LEU A 61 4.95 4.03 0.32
CA LEU A 61 4.92 5.22 1.17
C LEU A 61 5.62 4.96 2.51
N LEU A 62 5.32 3.85 3.18
CA LEU A 62 5.97 3.48 4.45
C LEU A 62 7.48 3.31 4.27
N LEU A 63 7.93 2.60 3.23
CA LEU A 63 9.35 2.43 2.93
C LEU A 63 10.04 3.78 2.68
N LYS A 64 9.39 4.70 1.96
CA LYS A 64 9.90 6.05 1.69
C LYS A 64 10.08 6.84 2.99
N LEU A 65 9.06 6.83 3.85
CA LEU A 65 9.08 7.55 5.13
C LEU A 65 10.12 6.99 6.09
N LEU A 66 10.20 5.66 6.23
CA LEU A 66 11.22 4.99 7.03
C LEU A 66 12.62 5.35 6.55
N ARG A 67 12.82 5.39 5.23
CA ARG A 67 14.10 5.79 4.68
C ARG A 67 14.45 7.25 5.00
N MET A 68 13.51 8.16 4.81
CA MET A 68 13.70 9.58 5.13
C MET A 68 14.08 9.76 6.61
N ALA A 69 13.43 9.03 7.52
CA ALA A 69 13.75 9.04 8.94
C ALA A 69 15.17 8.53 9.24
N MET A 70 15.58 7.42 8.61
CA MET A 70 16.93 6.86 8.78
C MET A 70 18.04 7.76 8.19
N THR A 71 17.73 8.58 7.18
CA THR A 71 18.70 9.52 6.59
C THR A 71 18.72 10.87 7.28
N ALA A 72 17.61 11.31 7.89
CA ALA A 72 17.54 12.60 8.60
C ALA A 72 18.26 12.58 9.96
N GLY A 73 18.44 11.39 10.55
CA GLY A 73 19.21 11.20 11.78
C GLY A 73 20.72 10.98 11.57
N LYS A 74 21.21 11.12 10.33
CA LYS A 74 22.64 11.12 9.99
C LYS A 74 23.06 12.51 9.55
#